data_AF-A0A3E1NGN1-F1
#
_entry.id   AF-A0A3E1NGN1-F1
#
_cell.length_a   1.000
_cell.length_b   1.000
_cell.length_c   1.000
_cell.angle_alpha   90.00
_cell.angle_beta   90.00
_cell.angle_gamma   90.00
#
_symmetry.space_group_name_H-M   'P 1'
#
loop_
_entity.id
_entity.type
_entity.pdbx_description
1 polymer ?
#
loop_
_entity_poly.entity_id
_entity_poly.type
_entity_poly.pdbx_seq_one_letter_code
_entity_poly.pdbx_strand_id
1 'polypeptide(L)'
;MNRTALLNHLIAQRNAASYLELGVNNENLNFIHIQCAHKTGVDTRPVSTFQGTTDAFFEQNTQSFDVIFIDAMHTEEQVLKDFANASRCVSPNGVIVLHDCLPPDAWHQRAPELFTEGETWNGTVWKAALRIFNQTTHRCTLVDTDWGCGIIDFAAAQQPACIQLPQQLYYEQHFRLLSRYCSTVADYLRNQVKLFYHLACMHEWQPVFEEQMQQLQQQGFTAIELSVLGSEQDLQQVRDTCRKLGIQYNLNFHSPELTYFETPAMLAIESHARRYNGYVLYLHSKGVSNPHHWPKARWRRLMMEQLVQNWQQCAIQLPYYDAIGVNWRDMPPVSHFSGNFWYAATGYIRSLADFREYYESPRYHIGDSINARRLGCEFWIGSGGRRPNVLSLVCRNVDFCQDAYWHSNAMA
;
A
#
# COMPACT_ATOMS: atom_id res chain seq x y z
N MET A 1 -4.57 5.16 10.38
CA MET A 1 -5.42 4.01 10.03
C MET A 1 -5.96 3.45 11.33
N ASN A 2 -7.22 3.01 11.36
CA ASN A 2 -7.83 2.23 12.46
C ASN A 2 -8.24 0.84 11.91
N ARG A 3 -8.84 -0.04 12.72
CA ARG A 3 -9.27 -1.38 12.28
C ARG A 3 -10.19 -1.33 11.06
N THR A 4 -11.16 -0.41 11.03
CA THR A 4 -12.10 -0.26 9.91
C THR A 4 -11.38 0.09 8.61
N ALA A 5 -10.45 1.05 8.64
CA ALA A 5 -9.66 1.43 7.48
C ALA A 5 -8.72 0.30 7.02
N LEU A 6 -8.16 -0.47 7.95
CA LEU A 6 -7.35 -1.66 7.62
C LEU A 6 -8.20 -2.75 6.95
N LEU A 7 -9.38 -3.05 7.48
CA LEU A 7 -10.31 -4.05 6.92
C LEU A 7 -10.77 -3.64 5.53
N ASN A 8 -11.19 -2.38 5.33
CA ASN A 8 -11.56 -1.87 4.01
C ASN A 8 -10.38 -1.87 3.02
N HIS A 9 -9.17 -1.56 3.49
CA HIS A 9 -7.94 -1.71 2.70
C HIS A 9 -7.74 -3.16 2.25
N LEU A 10 -7.85 -4.13 3.15
CA LEU A 10 -7.72 -5.57 2.83
C LEU A 10 -8.82 -6.03 1.86
N ILE A 11 -10.06 -5.57 2.05
CA ILE A 11 -11.19 -5.88 1.15
C ILE A 11 -10.92 -5.37 -0.26
N ALA A 12 -10.56 -4.08 -0.39
CA ALA A 12 -10.27 -3.46 -1.67
C ALA A 12 -9.07 -4.13 -2.36
N GLN A 13 -8.00 -4.42 -1.62
CA GLN A 13 -6.83 -5.09 -2.17
C GLN A 13 -7.08 -6.51 -2.63
N ARG A 14 -8.08 -7.19 -2.11
CA ARG A 14 -8.38 -8.58 -2.51
C ARG A 14 -9.53 -8.66 -3.50
N ASN A 15 -10.18 -7.53 -3.81
CA ASN A 15 -11.52 -7.51 -4.41
C ASN A 15 -12.46 -8.48 -3.66
N ALA A 16 -12.38 -8.50 -2.33
CA ALA A 16 -13.14 -9.40 -1.50
C ALA A 16 -14.64 -9.12 -1.64
N ALA A 17 -15.43 -10.19 -1.75
CA ALA A 17 -16.88 -10.11 -1.90
C ALA A 17 -17.61 -10.49 -0.61
N SER A 18 -16.94 -11.18 0.32
CA SER A 18 -17.51 -11.71 1.54
C SER A 18 -16.71 -11.34 2.79
N TYR A 19 -17.40 -10.87 3.82
CA TYR A 19 -16.84 -10.44 5.11
C TYR A 19 -17.59 -11.09 6.28
N LEU A 20 -16.84 -11.64 7.24
CA LEU A 20 -17.35 -12.16 8.52
C LEU A 20 -16.77 -11.35 9.68
N GLU A 21 -17.64 -10.85 10.56
CA GLU A 21 -17.26 -10.20 11.82
C GLU A 21 -17.78 -11.02 13.00
N LEU A 22 -16.87 -11.53 13.82
CA LEU A 22 -17.18 -12.18 15.09
C LEU A 22 -17.03 -11.16 16.21
N GLY A 23 -18.12 -10.87 16.93
CA GLY A 23 -18.14 -9.88 18.01
C GLY A 23 -18.52 -8.47 17.55
N VAL A 24 -19.68 -8.32 16.90
CA VAL A 24 -20.13 -7.02 16.36
C VAL A 24 -20.32 -5.97 17.48
N ASN A 25 -20.83 -6.38 18.64
CA ASN A 25 -21.16 -5.59 19.83
C ASN A 25 -22.05 -4.35 19.58
N ASN A 26 -21.52 -3.34 18.89
CA ASN A 26 -22.24 -2.18 18.38
C ASN A 26 -21.86 -1.98 16.90
N GLU A 27 -22.84 -2.18 16.01
CA GLU A 27 -22.64 -2.12 14.56
C GLU A 27 -22.04 -0.78 14.08
N ASN A 28 -22.29 0.32 14.80
CA ASN A 28 -21.82 1.66 14.46
C ASN A 28 -20.32 1.86 14.70
N LEU A 29 -19.65 0.94 15.39
CA LEU A 29 -18.21 1.06 15.66
C LEU A 29 -17.35 0.55 14.50
N ASN A 30 -17.79 -0.49 13.80
CA ASN A 30 -17.02 -1.11 12.73
C ASN A 30 -17.92 -1.65 11.61
N PHE A 31 -18.80 -2.61 11.92
CA PHE A 31 -19.54 -3.41 10.94
C PHE A 31 -20.24 -2.60 9.83
N ILE A 32 -20.92 -1.49 10.16
CA ILE A 32 -21.63 -0.68 9.14
C ILE A 32 -20.68 0.02 8.17
N HIS A 33 -19.47 0.34 8.62
CA HIS A 33 -18.47 1.08 7.86
C HIS A 33 -17.64 0.18 6.93
N ILE A 34 -17.79 -1.14 7.07
CA ILE A 34 -17.14 -2.11 6.19
C ILE A 34 -17.80 -2.11 4.80
N GLN A 35 -16.99 -1.88 3.78
CA GLN A 35 -17.34 -1.77 2.37
C GLN A 35 -17.16 -3.12 1.65
N CYS A 36 -18.02 -4.09 1.98
CA CYS A 36 -18.04 -5.40 1.35
C CYS A 36 -19.46 -5.75 0.87
N ALA A 37 -19.58 -6.46 -0.25
CA ALA A 37 -20.87 -6.77 -0.87
C ALA A 37 -21.74 -7.69 0.01
N HIS A 38 -21.12 -8.72 0.60
CA HIS A 38 -21.77 -9.65 1.50
C HIS A 38 -21.10 -9.58 2.87
N LYS A 39 -21.87 -9.22 3.91
CA LYS A 39 -21.39 -9.11 5.28
C LYS A 39 -22.23 -10.00 6.19
N THR A 40 -21.55 -10.80 7.01
CA THR A 40 -22.17 -11.59 8.07
C THR A 40 -21.59 -11.14 9.40
N GLY A 41 -22.43 -10.62 10.28
CA GLY A 41 -22.06 -10.30 11.66
C GLY A 41 -22.54 -11.39 12.60
N VAL A 42 -21.74 -11.73 13.61
CA VAL A 42 -22.05 -12.72 14.66
C VAL A 42 -21.92 -12.06 16.02
N ASP A 43 -23.00 -12.09 16.80
CA ASP A 43 -22.98 -11.58 18.18
C ASP A 43 -24.14 -12.17 19.00
N THR A 44 -23.99 -12.27 20.32
CA THR A 44 -25.11 -12.66 21.21
C THR A 44 -26.18 -11.58 21.35
N ARG A 45 -25.80 -10.31 21.14
CA ARG A 45 -26.69 -9.15 21.13
C ARG A 45 -27.50 -9.12 19.81
N PRO A 46 -28.73 -8.60 19.80
CA PRO A 46 -29.60 -8.54 18.62
C PRO A 46 -29.19 -7.39 17.65
N VAL A 47 -27.92 -7.34 17.26
CA VAL A 47 -27.30 -6.28 16.44
C VAL A 47 -26.60 -6.84 15.19
N SER A 48 -26.71 -8.15 14.97
CA SER A 48 -25.89 -8.90 14.02
C SER A 48 -26.75 -9.77 13.10
N THR A 49 -26.17 -10.23 11.98
CA THR A 49 -26.83 -11.14 11.04
C THR A 49 -27.20 -12.47 11.69
N PHE A 50 -26.34 -12.97 12.58
CA PHE A 50 -26.57 -14.16 13.40
C PHE A 50 -26.51 -13.82 14.89
N GLN A 51 -27.65 -13.98 15.57
CA GLN A 51 -27.76 -13.78 17.01
C GLN A 51 -27.40 -15.06 17.77
N GLY A 52 -26.19 -15.13 18.31
CA GLY A 52 -25.71 -16.28 19.08
C GLY A 52 -24.21 -16.24 19.36
N THR A 53 -23.67 -17.30 19.93
CA THR A 53 -22.22 -17.43 20.14
C THR A 53 -21.50 -17.72 18.82
N THR A 54 -20.20 -17.44 18.76
CA THR A 54 -19.35 -17.80 17.61
C THR A 54 -19.35 -19.30 17.39
N ASP A 55 -19.34 -20.10 18.46
CA ASP A 55 -19.47 -21.56 18.41
C ASP A 55 -20.76 -22.00 17.70
N ALA A 56 -21.91 -21.48 18.12
CA ALA A 56 -23.20 -21.82 17.52
C ALA A 56 -23.27 -21.39 16.05
N PHE A 57 -22.66 -20.25 15.69
CA PHE A 57 -22.54 -19.84 14.29
C PHE A 57 -21.73 -20.86 13.48
N PHE A 58 -20.55 -21.26 13.98
CA PHE A 58 -19.66 -22.16 13.27
C PHE A 58 -20.19 -23.60 13.16
N GLU A 59 -21.04 -24.05 14.10
CA GLU A 59 -21.70 -25.36 14.02
C GLU A 59 -22.61 -25.50 12.79
N GLN A 60 -23.21 -24.40 12.33
CA GLN A 60 -24.13 -24.38 11.19
C GLN A 60 -23.57 -23.69 9.95
N ASN A 61 -22.41 -23.04 10.05
CA ASN A 61 -21.85 -22.28 8.94
C ASN A 61 -21.42 -23.21 7.80
N THR A 62 -21.94 -22.91 6.61
CA THR A 62 -21.57 -23.57 5.35
C THR A 62 -20.94 -22.61 4.35
N GLN A 63 -20.81 -21.33 4.72
CA GLN A 63 -20.28 -20.27 3.87
C GLN A 63 -18.77 -20.14 4.03
N SER A 64 -18.11 -19.68 2.97
CA SER A 64 -16.72 -19.22 3.01
C SER A 64 -16.64 -17.71 2.96
N PHE A 65 -15.58 -17.14 3.53
CA PHE A 65 -15.38 -15.70 3.65
C PHE A 65 -13.98 -15.28 3.19
N ASP A 66 -13.90 -14.17 2.46
CA ASP A 66 -12.65 -13.60 1.96
C ASP A 66 -11.90 -12.81 3.04
N VAL A 67 -12.64 -12.16 3.93
CA VAL A 67 -12.08 -11.42 5.07
C VAL A 67 -12.85 -11.81 6.33
N ILE A 68 -12.15 -12.32 7.34
CA ILE A 68 -12.72 -12.68 8.64
C ILE A 68 -12.06 -11.82 9.71
N PHE A 69 -12.87 -11.13 10.52
CA PHE A 69 -12.43 -10.33 11.65
C PHE A 69 -12.88 -10.98 12.96
N ILE A 70 -11.93 -11.27 13.84
CA ILE A 70 -12.15 -11.92 15.13
C ILE A 70 -11.95 -10.89 16.25
N ASP A 71 -13.07 -10.46 16.84
CA ASP A 71 -13.14 -9.48 17.92
C ASP A 71 -14.25 -9.82 18.93
N ALA A 72 -14.51 -11.12 19.13
CA ALA A 72 -15.54 -11.63 20.04
C ALA A 72 -15.03 -11.73 21.48
N MET A 73 -14.84 -12.95 22.00
CA MET A 73 -14.33 -13.15 23.35
C MET A 73 -12.80 -13.06 23.36
N HIS A 74 -12.24 -12.16 24.17
CA HIS A 74 -10.81 -11.86 24.20
C HIS A 74 -9.98 -12.85 25.06
N THR A 75 -10.42 -14.10 25.20
CA THR A 75 -9.65 -15.14 25.90
C THR A 75 -8.82 -15.95 24.91
N GLU A 76 -7.59 -16.30 25.28
CA GLU A 76 -6.68 -17.10 24.46
C GLU A 76 -7.37 -18.37 23.93
N GLU A 77 -8.11 -19.07 24.80
CA GLU A 77 -8.84 -20.29 24.46
C GLU A 77 -9.89 -20.06 23.37
N GLN A 78 -10.77 -19.06 23.54
CA GLN A 78 -11.83 -18.81 22.58
C GLN A 78 -11.28 -18.28 21.26
N VAL A 79 -10.27 -17.39 21.28
CA VAL A 79 -9.63 -16.91 20.04
C VAL A 79 -8.97 -18.04 19.26
N LEU A 80 -8.29 -18.98 19.93
CA LEU A 80 -7.71 -20.15 19.26
C LEU A 80 -8.78 -21.03 18.62
N LYS A 81 -9.93 -21.21 19.31
CA LYS A 81 -11.07 -21.96 18.79
C LYS A 81 -11.73 -21.26 17.59
N ASP A 82 -11.99 -19.96 17.71
CA ASP A 82 -12.54 -19.12 16.65
C ASP A 82 -11.61 -19.10 15.43
N PHE A 83 -10.29 -18.96 15.64
CA PHE A 83 -9.29 -19.04 14.57
C PHE A 83 -9.30 -20.42 13.89
N ALA A 84 -9.37 -21.51 14.65
CA ALA A 84 -9.41 -22.86 14.10
C ALA A 84 -10.68 -23.09 13.25
N ASN A 85 -11.83 -22.55 13.67
CA ASN A 85 -13.07 -22.61 12.89
C ASN A 85 -13.01 -21.70 11.66
N ALA A 86 -12.58 -20.45 11.83
CA ALA A 86 -12.40 -19.48 10.76
C ALA A 86 -11.43 -19.98 9.68
N SER A 87 -10.36 -20.68 10.07
CA SER A 87 -9.39 -21.28 9.13
C SER A 87 -10.00 -22.37 8.25
N ARG A 88 -11.13 -22.97 8.63
CA ARG A 88 -11.86 -23.95 7.80
C ARG A 88 -12.81 -23.31 6.80
N CYS A 89 -13.18 -22.05 7.01
CA CYS A 89 -14.11 -21.33 6.15
C CYS A 89 -13.53 -20.06 5.52
N VAL A 90 -12.25 -19.74 5.73
CA VAL A 90 -11.57 -18.68 4.99
C VAL A 90 -11.33 -19.12 3.54
N SER A 91 -11.59 -18.25 2.58
CA SER A 91 -11.28 -18.48 1.17
C SER A 91 -9.77 -18.72 0.98
N PRO A 92 -9.32 -19.46 -0.07
CA PRO A 92 -7.90 -19.71 -0.32
C PRO A 92 -7.02 -18.45 -0.42
N ASN A 93 -7.58 -17.34 -0.91
CA ASN A 93 -6.90 -16.04 -1.00
C ASN A 93 -7.32 -15.06 0.11
N GLY A 94 -8.01 -15.57 1.13
CA GLY A 94 -8.61 -14.79 2.18
C GLY A 94 -7.62 -14.38 3.27
N VAL A 95 -8.15 -13.64 4.24
CA VAL A 95 -7.36 -13.12 5.36
C VAL A 95 -8.19 -13.22 6.64
N ILE A 96 -7.53 -13.58 7.73
CA ILE A 96 -8.09 -13.52 9.07
C ILE A 96 -7.37 -12.40 9.82
N VAL A 97 -8.13 -11.54 10.48
CA VAL A 97 -7.62 -10.44 11.30
C VAL A 97 -8.07 -10.64 12.74
N LEU A 98 -7.12 -10.75 13.65
CA LEU A 98 -7.33 -10.79 15.10
C LEU A 98 -7.21 -9.37 15.65
N HIS A 99 -8.17 -8.94 16.47
CA HIS A 99 -8.10 -7.64 17.13
C HIS A 99 -7.33 -7.71 18.47
N ASP A 100 -7.05 -6.58 19.11
CA ASP A 100 -6.50 -6.48 20.48
C ASP A 100 -5.21 -7.28 20.76
N CYS A 101 -4.37 -7.43 19.74
CA CYS A 101 -3.13 -8.21 19.82
C CYS A 101 -1.95 -7.46 20.47
N LEU A 102 -2.07 -6.15 20.70
CA LEU A 102 -1.05 -5.27 21.31
C LEU A 102 -1.63 -4.55 22.55
N PRO A 103 -1.90 -5.26 23.65
CA PRO A 103 -2.19 -4.60 24.93
C PRO A 103 -1.06 -3.62 25.31
N PRO A 104 -1.36 -2.41 25.81
CA PRO A 104 -0.33 -1.45 26.21
C PRO A 104 0.55 -1.95 27.36
N ASP A 105 -0.03 -2.71 28.28
CA ASP A 105 0.66 -3.24 29.46
C ASP A 105 -0.02 -4.54 29.98
N ALA A 106 0.56 -5.11 31.03
CA ALA A 106 0.06 -6.33 31.67
C ALA A 106 -1.34 -6.18 32.30
N TRP A 107 -1.79 -4.95 32.61
CA TRP A 107 -3.11 -4.71 33.19
C TRP A 107 -4.23 -4.89 32.18
N HIS A 108 -3.97 -4.58 30.91
CA HIS A 108 -4.96 -4.69 29.84
C HIS A 108 -5.32 -6.14 29.47
N GLN A 109 -4.46 -7.11 29.84
CA GLN A 109 -4.71 -8.55 29.65
C GLN A 109 -5.27 -9.27 30.89
N ARG A 110 -5.78 -8.52 31.87
CA ARG A 110 -6.36 -9.06 33.10
C ARG A 110 -7.49 -10.06 32.80
N ALA A 111 -7.80 -10.90 33.78
CA ALA A 111 -8.85 -11.90 33.64
C ALA A 111 -10.23 -11.26 33.39
N PRO A 112 -11.14 -11.91 32.64
CA PRO A 112 -12.46 -11.35 32.31
C PRO A 112 -13.29 -10.93 33.55
N GLU A 113 -13.10 -11.60 34.68
CA GLU A 113 -13.81 -11.31 35.93
C GLU A 113 -13.41 -9.96 36.55
N LEU A 114 -12.28 -9.39 36.11
CA LEU A 114 -11.77 -8.09 36.54
C LEU A 114 -12.09 -6.98 35.53
N PHE A 115 -12.79 -7.30 34.43
CA PHE A 115 -13.21 -6.32 33.44
C PHE A 115 -14.57 -5.74 33.80
N THR A 116 -14.66 -4.42 33.80
CA THR A 116 -15.93 -3.69 33.91
C THR A 116 -16.25 -3.00 32.59
N GLU A 117 -17.51 -3.07 32.15
CA GLU A 117 -17.95 -2.40 30.91
C GLU A 117 -17.62 -0.90 30.95
N GLY A 118 -16.97 -0.41 29.89
CA GLY A 118 -16.45 0.95 29.79
C GLY A 118 -14.96 1.10 30.09
N GLU A 119 -14.31 0.09 30.66
CA GLU A 119 -12.86 0.04 30.79
C GLU A 119 -12.17 -0.40 29.49
N THR A 120 -10.87 -0.10 29.35
CA THR A 120 -10.04 -0.70 28.31
C THR A 120 -9.63 -2.12 28.72
N TRP A 121 -9.80 -3.05 27.79
CA TRP A 121 -9.46 -4.47 27.99
C TRP A 121 -9.16 -5.11 26.65
N ASN A 122 -8.00 -5.77 26.57
CA ASN A 122 -7.55 -6.52 25.39
C ASN A 122 -7.61 -8.03 25.63
N GLY A 123 -7.83 -8.43 26.89
CA GLY A 123 -7.72 -9.82 27.31
C GLY A 123 -6.39 -10.47 26.91
N THR A 124 -6.45 -11.75 26.62
CA THR A 124 -5.27 -12.59 26.35
C THR A 124 -5.09 -12.89 24.86
N VAL A 125 -5.64 -12.06 23.97
CA VAL A 125 -5.59 -12.27 22.51
C VAL A 125 -4.15 -12.33 21.99
N TRP A 126 -3.25 -11.52 22.54
CA TRP A 126 -1.81 -11.56 22.21
C TRP A 126 -1.18 -12.96 22.37
N LYS A 127 -1.68 -13.77 23.32
CA LYS A 127 -1.20 -15.14 23.53
C LYS A 127 -1.63 -16.04 22.38
N ALA A 128 -2.89 -15.95 21.97
CA ALA A 128 -3.42 -16.67 20.82
C ALA A 128 -2.68 -16.26 19.54
N ALA A 129 -2.52 -14.96 19.30
CA ALA A 129 -1.74 -14.44 18.18
C ALA A 129 -0.31 -14.99 18.16
N LEU A 130 0.39 -14.98 19.30
CA LEU A 130 1.74 -15.53 19.41
C LEU A 130 1.79 -17.02 19.06
N ARG A 131 0.84 -17.82 19.55
CA ARG A 131 0.77 -19.26 19.23
C ARG A 131 0.51 -19.50 17.75
N ILE A 132 -0.48 -18.81 17.18
CA ILE A 132 -0.85 -18.93 15.77
C ILE A 132 0.34 -18.54 14.90
N PHE A 133 0.91 -17.35 15.11
CA PHE A 133 1.99 -16.83 14.26
C PHE A 133 3.25 -17.68 14.34
N ASN A 134 3.53 -18.27 15.50
CA ASN A 134 4.68 -19.13 15.70
C ASN A 134 4.59 -20.47 14.95
N GLN A 135 3.38 -20.95 14.63
CA GLN A 135 3.15 -22.29 14.07
C GLN A 135 2.65 -22.29 12.62
N THR A 136 1.95 -21.24 12.20
CA THR A 136 1.33 -21.21 10.88
C THR A 136 2.34 -21.00 9.75
N THR A 137 2.09 -21.67 8.64
CA THR A 137 2.80 -21.47 7.37
C THR A 137 2.25 -20.29 6.56
N HIS A 138 1.16 -19.66 7.01
CA HIS A 138 0.61 -18.46 6.40
C HIS A 138 1.33 -17.21 6.91
N ARG A 139 1.48 -16.18 6.06
CA ARG A 139 2.20 -14.96 6.42
C ARG A 139 1.46 -14.22 7.52
N CYS A 140 2.18 -13.88 8.60
CA CYS A 140 1.65 -13.13 9.73
C CYS A 140 2.24 -11.73 9.81
N THR A 141 1.40 -10.74 10.12
CA THR A 141 1.84 -9.37 10.40
C THR A 141 0.98 -8.76 11.48
N LEU A 142 1.60 -8.26 12.54
CA LEU A 142 0.93 -7.51 13.60
C LEU A 142 1.04 -6.02 13.30
N VAL A 143 -0.02 -5.41 12.80
CA VAL A 143 0.00 -3.98 12.50
C VAL A 143 -0.27 -3.20 13.78
N ASP A 144 0.64 -2.28 14.11
CA ASP A 144 0.52 -1.36 15.24
C ASP A 144 -0.51 -0.27 14.93
N THR A 145 -1.77 -0.66 15.04
CA THR A 145 -2.94 0.17 14.86
C THR A 145 -4.06 -0.36 15.73
N ASP A 146 -4.79 0.55 16.36
CA ASP A 146 -6.06 0.24 17.02
C ASP A 146 -5.92 -0.96 17.98
N TRP A 147 -5.02 -0.85 18.97
CA TRP A 147 -4.74 -1.91 19.95
C TRP A 147 -4.14 -3.21 19.39
N GLY A 148 -3.71 -3.20 18.12
CA GLY A 148 -2.98 -4.26 17.47
C GLY A 148 -3.88 -5.17 16.63
N CYS A 149 -3.73 -5.08 15.31
CA CYS A 149 -4.42 -5.93 14.36
C CYS A 149 -3.48 -7.03 13.84
N GLY A 150 -3.71 -8.27 14.28
CA GLY A 150 -2.96 -9.43 13.85
C GLY A 150 -3.50 -10.01 12.54
N ILE A 151 -2.80 -9.82 11.43
CA ILE A 151 -3.18 -10.28 10.10
C ILE A 151 -2.56 -11.65 9.83
N ILE A 152 -3.37 -12.63 9.42
CA ILE A 152 -2.95 -13.93 8.88
C ILE A 152 -3.42 -14.01 7.43
N ASP A 153 -2.48 -13.92 6.49
CA ASP A 153 -2.74 -13.89 5.05
C ASP A 153 -2.63 -15.29 4.44
N PHE A 154 -3.77 -15.88 4.05
CA PHE A 154 -3.79 -17.25 3.51
C PHE A 154 -3.26 -17.33 2.08
N ALA A 155 -3.20 -16.21 1.35
CA ALA A 155 -2.65 -16.14 0.00
C ALA A 155 -1.10 -16.13 -0.02
N ALA A 156 -0.45 -15.94 1.14
CA ALA A 156 1.00 -15.81 1.23
C ALA A 156 1.57 -16.78 2.26
N ALA A 157 2.66 -17.44 1.89
CA ALA A 157 3.36 -18.37 2.78
C ALA A 157 4.50 -17.68 3.53
N GLN A 158 4.83 -18.22 4.70
CA GLN A 158 6.03 -17.93 5.47
C GLN A 158 6.62 -19.23 6.03
N GLN A 159 7.87 -19.19 6.44
CA GLN A 159 8.43 -20.24 7.28
C GLN A 159 8.00 -20.00 8.74
N PRO A 160 7.35 -20.97 9.41
CA PRO A 160 6.97 -20.82 10.81
C PRO A 160 8.21 -20.76 11.70
N ALA A 161 8.14 -19.97 12.78
CA ALA A 161 9.25 -19.82 13.71
C ALA A 161 9.47 -21.07 14.58
N CYS A 162 8.41 -21.85 14.86
CA CYS A 162 8.45 -23.10 15.60
C CYS A 162 9.17 -23.02 16.96
N ILE A 163 9.11 -21.88 17.64
CA ILE A 163 9.66 -21.72 18.98
C ILE A 163 8.87 -22.60 19.95
N GLN A 164 9.57 -23.32 20.82
CA GLN A 164 8.94 -24.03 21.92
C GLN A 164 8.38 -23.02 22.93
N LEU A 165 7.05 -22.90 22.97
CA LEU A 165 6.34 -22.03 23.91
C LEU A 165 5.84 -22.85 25.10
N PRO A 166 5.90 -22.32 26.34
CA PRO A 166 5.29 -22.99 27.49
C PRO A 166 3.77 -23.05 27.37
N GLN A 167 3.15 -23.91 28.19
CA GLN A 167 1.69 -23.96 28.29
C GLN A 167 1.14 -22.63 28.83
N GLN A 168 1.74 -22.06 29.87
CA GLN A 168 1.37 -20.76 30.40
C GLN A 168 2.29 -19.66 29.85
N LEU A 169 1.70 -18.65 29.19
CA LEU A 169 2.43 -17.46 28.73
C LEU A 169 2.26 -16.30 29.71
N TYR A 170 3.40 -15.74 30.14
CA TYR A 170 3.51 -14.53 30.96
C TYR A 170 3.88 -13.33 30.09
N TYR A 171 3.24 -12.17 30.31
CA TYR A 171 3.36 -10.99 29.47
C TYR A 171 4.80 -10.45 29.43
N GLU A 172 5.41 -10.26 30.60
CA GLU A 172 6.74 -9.69 30.79
C GLU A 172 7.83 -10.53 30.11
N GLN A 173 7.58 -11.83 29.94
CA GLN A 173 8.54 -12.78 29.41
C GLN A 173 8.34 -13.05 27.90
N HIS A 174 7.08 -13.18 27.47
CA HIS A 174 6.75 -13.76 26.17
C HIS A 174 6.15 -12.76 25.18
N PHE A 175 5.50 -11.67 25.62
CA PHE A 175 4.85 -10.72 24.72
C PHE A 175 5.84 -10.13 23.70
N ARG A 176 7.06 -9.83 24.14
CA ARG A 176 8.15 -9.33 23.27
C ARG A 176 8.47 -10.24 22.08
N LEU A 177 8.09 -11.52 22.11
CA LEU A 177 8.28 -12.43 20.98
C LEU A 177 7.43 -12.02 19.77
N LEU A 178 6.33 -11.28 19.96
CA LEU A 178 5.51 -10.73 18.88
C LEU A 178 6.21 -9.63 18.09
N SER A 179 7.25 -8.98 18.64
CA SER A 179 7.99 -7.89 17.97
C SER A 179 8.52 -8.27 16.58
N ARG A 180 8.79 -9.56 16.34
CA ARG A 180 9.21 -10.08 15.04
C ARG A 180 8.16 -9.98 13.93
N TYR A 181 6.89 -9.89 14.32
CA TYR A 181 5.75 -9.76 13.40
C TYR A 181 5.22 -8.33 13.36
N CYS A 182 5.66 -7.46 14.27
CA CYS A 182 5.17 -6.09 14.39
C CYS A 182 5.58 -5.25 13.18
N SER A 183 4.64 -4.45 12.69
CA SER A 183 4.86 -3.48 11.62
C SER A 183 4.09 -2.20 11.92
N THR A 184 4.71 -1.05 11.69
CA THR A 184 3.97 0.21 11.69
C THR A 184 3.00 0.22 10.51
N VAL A 185 1.92 1.01 10.59
CA VAL A 185 0.99 1.17 9.44
C VAL A 185 1.73 1.61 8.18
N ALA A 186 2.70 2.53 8.32
CA ALA A 186 3.47 3.03 7.20
C ALA A 186 4.32 1.91 6.57
N ASP A 187 5.07 1.15 7.37
CA ASP A 187 5.88 0.04 6.86
C ASP A 187 5.05 -1.06 6.21
N TYR A 188 3.92 -1.41 6.82
CA TYR A 188 2.98 -2.38 6.26
C TYR A 188 2.50 -1.98 4.86
N LEU A 189 2.15 -0.70 4.68
CA LEU A 189 1.68 -0.16 3.40
C LEU A 189 2.83 0.00 2.39
N ARG A 190 4.02 0.40 2.84
CA ARG A 190 5.22 0.50 1.97
C ARG A 190 5.59 -0.83 1.35
N ASN A 191 5.47 -1.94 2.10
CA ASN A 191 5.75 -3.27 1.57
C ASN A 191 4.79 -3.71 0.44
N GLN A 192 3.72 -2.95 0.20
CA GLN A 192 2.75 -3.17 -0.87
C GLN A 192 2.96 -2.20 -2.04
N VAL A 193 3.98 -1.33 -1.97
CA VAL A 193 4.36 -0.39 -3.04
C VAL A 193 5.38 -1.06 -3.95
N LYS A 194 5.09 -1.11 -5.25
CA LYS A 194 6.05 -1.44 -6.29
C LYS A 194 6.59 -0.16 -6.92
N LEU A 195 7.90 0.03 -6.90
CA LEU A 195 8.55 1.23 -7.42
C LEU A 195 8.98 1.03 -8.88
N PHE A 196 8.48 1.88 -9.77
CA PHE A 196 8.87 1.95 -11.17
C PHE A 196 9.68 3.23 -11.43
N TYR A 197 10.86 3.07 -12.01
CA TYR A 197 11.73 4.17 -12.39
C TYR A 197 11.99 4.15 -13.90
N HIS A 198 11.74 5.27 -14.57
CA HIS A 198 12.13 5.47 -15.96
C HIS A 198 13.37 6.36 -16.07
N LEU A 199 14.42 5.86 -16.71
CA LEU A 199 15.65 6.58 -16.92
C LEU A 199 15.85 6.90 -18.41
N ALA A 200 15.94 8.19 -18.73
CA ALA A 200 16.41 8.65 -20.03
C ALA A 200 17.87 9.13 -19.92
N CYS A 201 18.79 8.39 -20.51
CA CYS A 201 20.22 8.69 -20.53
C CYS A 201 20.55 9.75 -21.58
N MET A 202 20.23 11.01 -21.28
CA MET A 202 20.56 12.16 -22.11
C MET A 202 21.21 13.27 -21.28
N HIS A 203 22.10 14.04 -21.91
CA HIS A 203 22.84 15.12 -21.26
C HIS A 203 23.47 14.67 -19.92
N GLU A 204 23.27 15.43 -18.84
CA GLU A 204 23.79 15.15 -17.50
C GLU A 204 22.85 14.25 -16.67
N TRP A 205 22.57 13.04 -17.18
CA TRP A 205 21.64 12.12 -16.51
C TRP A 205 22.23 11.47 -15.25
N GLN A 206 23.54 11.20 -15.23
CA GLN A 206 24.19 10.43 -14.15
C GLN A 206 24.04 11.08 -12.77
N PRO A 207 24.32 12.40 -12.59
CA PRO A 207 24.18 13.02 -11.26
C PRO A 207 22.72 13.01 -10.78
N VAL A 208 21.76 13.14 -11.70
CA VAL A 208 20.33 13.09 -11.38
C VAL A 208 19.93 11.69 -10.92
N PHE A 209 20.37 10.66 -11.64
CA PHE A 209 20.10 9.28 -11.28
C PHE A 209 20.75 8.92 -9.94
N GLU A 210 22.02 9.26 -9.74
CA GLU A 210 22.72 9.01 -8.47
C GLU A 210 22.05 9.72 -7.29
N GLU A 211 21.66 11.00 -7.45
CA GLU A 211 20.92 11.77 -6.43
C GLU A 211 19.60 11.09 -6.05
N GLN A 212 18.78 10.70 -7.03
CA GLN A 212 17.49 10.07 -6.76
C GLN A 212 17.63 8.67 -6.16
N MET A 213 18.61 7.88 -6.62
CA MET A 213 18.90 6.56 -6.09
C MET A 213 19.38 6.62 -4.63
N GLN A 214 20.23 7.58 -4.29
CA GLN A 214 20.66 7.81 -2.90
C GLN A 214 19.47 8.17 -2.00
N GLN A 215 18.56 9.04 -2.46
CA GLN A 215 17.36 9.40 -1.70
C GLN A 215 16.44 8.20 -1.48
N LEU A 216 16.26 7.34 -2.48
CA LEU A 216 15.49 6.10 -2.35
C LEU A 216 16.13 5.15 -1.32
N GLN A 217 17.44 4.93 -1.44
CA GLN A 217 18.19 4.05 -0.55
C GLN A 217 18.13 4.51 0.91
N GLN A 218 18.26 5.82 1.18
CA GLN A 218 18.16 6.40 2.52
C GLN A 218 16.80 6.15 3.17
N GLN A 219 15.75 6.01 2.36
CA GLN A 219 14.37 5.77 2.83
C GLN A 219 14.00 4.27 2.80
N GLY A 220 14.96 3.40 2.52
CA GLY A 220 14.79 1.94 2.49
C GLY A 220 14.10 1.40 1.24
N PHE A 221 13.98 2.20 0.17
CA PHE A 221 13.58 1.70 -1.14
C PHE A 221 14.80 1.11 -1.85
N THR A 222 15.01 -0.20 -1.69
CA THR A 222 16.21 -0.90 -2.18
C THR A 222 15.96 -1.76 -3.42
N ALA A 223 14.73 -1.83 -3.93
CA ALA A 223 14.37 -2.60 -5.12
C ALA A 223 13.51 -1.77 -6.09
N ILE A 224 13.90 -1.72 -7.37
CA ILE A 224 13.20 -0.93 -8.40
C ILE A 224 12.92 -1.73 -9.69
N GLU A 225 11.83 -1.40 -10.35
CA GLU A 225 11.51 -1.80 -11.71
C GLU A 225 12.01 -0.74 -12.67
N LEU A 226 13.00 -1.07 -13.50
CA LEU A 226 13.76 -0.09 -14.26
C LEU A 226 13.51 -0.22 -15.77
N SER A 227 13.28 0.92 -16.42
CA SER A 227 13.37 1.05 -17.89
C SER A 227 14.43 2.10 -18.23
N VAL A 228 15.31 1.78 -19.19
CA VAL A 228 16.45 2.62 -19.55
C VAL A 228 16.40 2.95 -21.04
N LEU A 229 16.45 4.24 -21.38
CA LEU A 229 16.70 4.70 -22.74
C LEU A 229 18.10 5.28 -22.83
N GLY A 230 19.05 4.54 -23.38
CA GLY A 230 20.47 4.88 -23.39
C GLY A 230 21.31 3.86 -24.15
N SER A 231 22.59 4.15 -24.33
CA SER A 231 23.53 3.19 -24.92
C SER A 231 23.84 2.04 -23.96
N GLU A 232 24.44 0.96 -24.47
CA GLU A 232 24.97 -0.12 -23.61
C GLU A 232 26.02 0.40 -22.60
N GLN A 233 26.76 1.46 -22.95
CA GLN A 233 27.70 2.11 -22.03
C GLN A 233 26.96 2.82 -20.88
N ASP A 234 25.85 3.50 -21.18
CA ASP A 234 25.01 4.13 -20.15
C ASP A 234 24.41 3.06 -19.23
N LEU A 235 23.91 1.96 -19.80
CA LEU A 235 23.37 0.84 -19.02
C LEU A 235 24.43 0.22 -18.10
N GLN A 236 25.70 0.17 -18.54
CA GLN A 236 26.79 -0.29 -17.70
C GLN A 236 27.03 0.66 -16.51
N GLN A 237 26.94 1.97 -16.71
CA GLN A 237 27.05 2.95 -15.62
C GLN A 237 25.88 2.86 -14.63
N VAL A 238 24.66 2.62 -15.15
CA VAL A 238 23.48 2.34 -14.31
C VAL A 238 23.74 1.14 -13.39
N ARG A 239 24.25 0.03 -13.96
CA ARG A 239 24.63 -1.17 -13.20
C ARG A 239 25.62 -0.86 -12.09
N ASP A 240 26.63 -0.06 -12.40
CA ASP A 240 27.68 0.29 -11.45
C ASP A 240 27.15 1.18 -10.31
N THR A 241 26.30 2.16 -10.61
CA THR A 241 25.62 2.99 -9.61
C THR A 241 24.70 2.17 -8.71
N CYS A 242 23.85 1.32 -9.28
CA CYS A 242 22.97 0.44 -8.50
C CYS A 242 23.78 -0.50 -7.59
N ARG A 243 24.88 -1.08 -8.09
CA ARG A 243 25.78 -1.93 -7.29
C ARG A 243 26.43 -1.14 -6.15
N LYS A 244 26.95 0.05 -6.43
CA LYS A 244 27.58 0.95 -5.44
C LYS A 244 26.61 1.31 -4.31
N LEU A 245 25.33 1.54 -4.63
CA LEU A 245 24.31 1.94 -3.67
C LEU A 245 23.56 0.76 -3.04
N GLY A 246 23.81 -0.47 -3.47
CA GLY A 246 23.08 -1.65 -2.99
C GLY A 246 21.61 -1.69 -3.42
N ILE A 247 21.27 -1.06 -4.55
CA ILE A 247 19.92 -1.06 -5.12
C ILE A 247 19.79 -2.26 -6.07
N GLN A 248 18.86 -3.14 -5.76
CA GLN A 248 18.43 -4.20 -6.66
C GLN A 248 17.51 -3.59 -7.72
N TYR A 249 17.66 -4.03 -8.96
CA TYR A 249 16.76 -3.61 -10.04
C TYR A 249 16.39 -4.79 -10.92
N ASN A 250 15.17 -4.75 -11.44
CA ASN A 250 14.72 -5.60 -12.54
C ASN A 250 14.64 -4.74 -13.81
N LEU A 251 15.36 -5.12 -14.86
CA LEU A 251 15.39 -4.38 -16.12
C LEU A 251 14.23 -4.83 -17.02
N ASN A 252 13.19 -4.00 -17.11
CA ASN A 252 12.01 -4.29 -17.91
C ASN A 252 12.20 -3.94 -19.39
N PHE A 253 13.03 -2.93 -19.68
CA PHE A 253 13.26 -2.45 -21.03
C PHE A 253 14.59 -1.71 -21.15
N HIS A 254 15.27 -1.89 -22.28
CA HIS A 254 16.46 -1.15 -22.67
C HIS A 254 16.42 -0.85 -24.17
N SER A 255 16.72 0.40 -24.55
CA SER A 255 16.88 0.81 -25.95
C SER A 255 17.74 2.07 -26.05
N PRO A 256 18.58 2.26 -27.08
CA PRO A 256 19.26 3.54 -27.33
C PRO A 256 18.33 4.65 -27.84
N GLU A 257 17.11 4.31 -28.27
CA GLU A 257 16.18 5.25 -28.87
C GLU A 257 15.42 6.08 -27.81
N LEU A 258 15.72 7.37 -27.71
CA LEU A 258 15.04 8.29 -26.78
C LEU A 258 13.58 8.60 -27.15
N THR A 259 13.16 8.26 -28.38
CA THR A 259 11.80 8.47 -28.91
C THR A 259 10.75 7.56 -28.27
N TYR A 260 11.16 6.54 -27.51
CA TYR A 260 10.24 5.73 -26.71
C TYR A 260 9.65 6.51 -25.53
N PHE A 261 10.29 7.60 -25.08
CA PHE A 261 9.88 8.36 -23.89
C PHE A 261 9.57 7.43 -22.70
N GLU A 262 8.64 7.80 -21.83
CA GLU A 262 8.25 7.00 -20.66
C GLU A 262 7.37 5.77 -21.00
N THR A 263 7.07 5.50 -22.28
CA THR A 263 6.17 4.43 -22.75
C THR A 263 6.48 3.06 -22.15
N PRO A 264 7.74 2.59 -22.10
CA PRO A 264 8.05 1.27 -21.53
C PRO A 264 7.69 1.16 -20.05
N ALA A 265 7.80 2.26 -19.29
CA ALA A 265 7.44 2.27 -17.88
C ALA A 265 5.92 2.19 -17.67
N MET A 266 5.14 2.93 -18.47
CA MET A 266 3.67 2.90 -18.39
C MET A 266 3.12 1.51 -18.74
N LEU A 267 3.66 0.86 -19.78
CA LEU A 267 3.32 -0.53 -20.13
C LEU A 267 3.64 -1.51 -19.00
N ALA A 268 4.80 -1.35 -18.35
CA ALA A 268 5.20 -2.20 -17.23
C ALA A 268 4.30 -2.00 -16.00
N ILE A 269 3.93 -0.74 -15.70
CA ILE A 269 3.00 -0.39 -14.63
C ILE A 269 1.61 -0.97 -14.89
N GLU A 270 1.07 -0.81 -16.10
CA GLU A 270 -0.23 -1.37 -16.47
C GLU A 270 -0.24 -2.90 -16.34
N SER A 271 0.78 -3.56 -16.89
CA SER A 271 0.96 -5.02 -16.79
C SER A 271 1.04 -5.49 -15.33
N HIS A 272 1.76 -4.75 -14.48
CA HIS A 272 1.84 -5.04 -13.05
C HIS A 272 0.48 -4.89 -12.35
N ALA A 273 -0.23 -3.79 -12.59
CA ALA A 273 -1.54 -3.53 -11.99
C ALA A 273 -2.61 -4.55 -12.41
N ARG A 274 -2.49 -5.17 -13.60
CA ARG A 274 -3.37 -6.27 -14.04
C ARG A 274 -3.13 -7.58 -13.28
N ARG A 275 -1.93 -7.80 -12.74
CA ARG A 275 -1.53 -9.07 -12.10
C ARG A 275 -1.52 -9.01 -10.58
N TYR A 276 -1.24 -7.84 -10.03
CA TYR A 276 -0.99 -7.67 -8.60
C TYR A 276 -1.87 -6.57 -8.02
N ASN A 277 -2.25 -6.78 -6.75
CA ASN A 277 -2.87 -5.76 -5.93
C ASN A 277 -1.83 -5.13 -5.02
N GLY A 278 -2.01 -3.85 -4.73
CA GLY A 278 -1.01 -3.02 -4.08
C GLY A 278 -1.01 -1.60 -4.63
N TYR A 279 0.13 -0.95 -4.49
CA TYR A 279 0.35 0.42 -4.90
C TYR A 279 1.55 0.51 -5.83
N VAL A 280 1.58 1.53 -6.67
CA VAL A 280 2.72 1.86 -7.51
C VAL A 280 3.28 3.19 -7.06
N LEU A 281 4.61 3.30 -6.96
CA LEU A 281 5.32 4.57 -6.96
C LEU A 281 6.01 4.72 -8.31
N TYR A 282 5.64 5.75 -9.07
CA TYR A 282 6.27 6.04 -10.34
C TYR A 282 7.15 7.28 -10.25
N LEU A 283 8.40 7.14 -10.71
CA LEU A 283 9.42 8.19 -10.77
C LEU A 283 10.14 8.14 -12.12
N HIS A 284 10.78 9.24 -12.50
CA HIS A 284 11.66 9.28 -13.67
C HIS A 284 12.78 10.30 -13.52
N SER A 285 13.71 10.30 -14.48
CA SER A 285 14.85 11.22 -14.55
C SER A 285 14.43 12.65 -14.96
N LYS A 286 13.51 13.27 -14.21
CA LYS A 286 12.95 14.60 -14.53
C LYS A 286 14.07 15.66 -14.60
N GLY A 287 14.07 16.41 -15.70
CA GLY A 287 14.94 17.58 -15.88
C GLY A 287 16.25 17.30 -16.60
N VAL A 288 16.57 16.04 -16.93
CA VAL A 288 17.78 15.70 -17.70
C VAL A 288 17.78 16.32 -19.11
N SER A 289 16.62 16.60 -19.70
CA SER A 289 16.50 17.31 -20.99
C SER A 289 16.84 18.80 -20.94
N ASN A 290 17.01 19.38 -19.75
CA ASN A 290 17.49 20.75 -19.58
C ASN A 290 18.26 20.88 -18.26
N PRO A 291 19.50 20.35 -18.19
CA PRO A 291 20.22 20.13 -16.93
C PRO A 291 20.59 21.43 -16.19
N HIS A 292 20.79 22.54 -16.91
CA HIS A 292 21.14 23.83 -16.32
C HIS A 292 19.93 24.68 -15.90
N HIS A 293 18.70 24.19 -16.09
CA HIS A 293 17.49 24.89 -15.71
C HIS A 293 17.19 24.69 -14.22
N TRP A 294 17.74 25.57 -13.38
CA TRP A 294 17.63 25.47 -11.93
C TRP A 294 16.18 25.28 -11.41
N PRO A 295 15.12 25.89 -11.98
CA PRO A 295 13.75 25.64 -11.53
C PRO A 295 13.30 24.20 -11.73
N LYS A 296 13.77 23.52 -12.79
CA LYS A 296 13.44 22.10 -13.04
C LYS A 296 14.15 21.17 -12.06
N ALA A 297 15.39 21.50 -11.68
CA ALA A 297 16.10 20.77 -10.64
C ALA A 297 15.41 20.94 -9.28
N ARG A 298 15.02 22.17 -8.92
CA ARG A 298 14.26 22.45 -7.69
C ARG A 298 12.91 21.75 -7.68
N TRP A 299 12.22 21.72 -8.81
CA TRP A 299 10.98 20.97 -8.97
C TRP A 299 11.17 19.46 -8.75
N ARG A 300 12.16 18.84 -9.40
CA ARG A 300 12.48 17.42 -9.16
C ARG A 300 12.73 17.16 -7.67
N ARG A 301 13.55 17.99 -7.02
CA ARG A 301 13.87 17.85 -5.59
C ARG A 301 12.65 17.97 -4.69
N LEU A 302 11.75 18.92 -4.95
CA LEU A 302 10.47 19.02 -4.25
C LEU A 302 9.65 17.74 -4.42
N MET A 303 9.55 17.20 -5.63
CA MET A 303 8.79 15.95 -5.83
C MET A 303 9.41 14.76 -5.11
N MET A 304 10.74 14.66 -5.10
CA MET A 304 11.43 13.63 -4.33
C MET A 304 11.27 13.81 -2.82
N GLU A 305 11.34 15.03 -2.31
CA GLU A 305 11.08 15.32 -0.90
C GLU A 305 9.68 14.86 -0.50
N GLN A 306 8.66 15.25 -1.26
CA GLN A 306 7.27 14.97 -0.91
C GLN A 306 6.91 13.48 -1.06
N LEU A 307 7.40 12.79 -2.09
CA LEU A 307 6.98 11.41 -2.39
C LEU A 307 7.95 10.35 -1.84
N VAL A 308 9.23 10.68 -1.68
CA VAL A 308 10.26 9.74 -1.22
C VAL A 308 10.71 10.04 0.19
N GLN A 309 11.10 11.29 0.52
CA GLN A 309 11.57 11.58 1.89
C GLN A 309 10.40 11.56 2.89
N ASN A 310 9.25 12.09 2.51
CA ASN A 310 8.02 12.07 3.30
C ASN A 310 7.13 10.84 3.01
N TRP A 311 7.74 9.72 2.59
CA TRP A 311 6.99 8.53 2.16
C TRP A 311 6.03 8.00 3.22
N GLN A 312 6.35 8.11 4.51
CA GLN A 312 5.47 7.64 5.60
C GLN A 312 4.12 8.38 5.59
N GLN A 313 4.16 9.70 5.35
CA GLN A 313 2.96 10.53 5.22
C GLN A 313 2.16 10.16 3.97
N CYS A 314 2.83 9.84 2.86
CA CYS A 314 2.16 9.34 1.67
C CYS A 314 1.53 7.96 1.90
N ALA A 315 2.27 7.03 2.51
CA ALA A 315 1.89 5.64 2.70
C ALA A 315 0.57 5.53 3.48
N ILE A 316 0.42 6.26 4.58
CA ILE A 316 -0.81 6.25 5.38
C ILE A 316 -2.05 6.81 4.64
N GLN A 317 -1.84 7.56 3.56
CA GLN A 317 -2.92 8.13 2.74
C GLN A 317 -3.33 7.21 1.58
N LEU A 318 -2.47 6.29 1.16
CA LEU A 318 -2.70 5.36 0.03
C LEU A 318 -4.06 4.64 0.05
N PRO A 319 -4.59 4.20 1.21
CA PRO A 319 -5.91 3.53 1.25
C PRO A 319 -7.10 4.44 0.94
N TYR A 320 -6.93 5.77 1.03
CA TYR A 320 -8.03 6.72 0.91
C TYR A 320 -8.06 7.46 -0.44
N TYR A 321 -6.98 7.38 -1.23
CA TYR A 321 -6.85 8.10 -2.49
C TYR A 321 -6.51 7.16 -3.64
N ASP A 322 -7.07 7.45 -4.81
CA ASP A 322 -6.77 6.73 -6.04
C ASP A 322 -5.31 6.97 -6.48
N ALA A 323 -4.86 8.22 -6.34
CA ALA A 323 -3.51 8.65 -6.65
C ALA A 323 -3.06 9.82 -5.76
N ILE A 324 -1.75 9.90 -5.52
CA ILE A 324 -1.09 10.91 -4.70
C ILE A 324 0.08 11.50 -5.48
N GLY A 325 0.20 12.81 -5.52
CA GLY A 325 1.28 13.51 -6.22
C GLY A 325 1.37 14.96 -5.78
N VAL A 326 2.28 15.73 -6.38
CA VAL A 326 2.63 17.07 -5.86
C VAL A 326 1.68 18.17 -6.32
N ASN A 327 1.36 18.18 -7.61
CA ASN A 327 0.54 19.23 -8.23
C ASN A 327 -0.38 18.63 -9.30
N TRP A 328 -1.60 18.30 -8.89
CA TRP A 328 -2.67 17.87 -9.78
C TRP A 328 -3.21 19.06 -10.57
N ARG A 329 -3.24 18.90 -11.89
CA ARG A 329 -3.74 19.88 -12.85
C ARG A 329 -5.03 19.36 -13.48
N ASP A 330 -6.12 20.05 -13.21
CA ASP A 330 -7.39 19.89 -13.91
C ASP A 330 -7.31 20.60 -15.26
N MET A 331 -6.95 19.87 -16.31
CA MET A 331 -6.81 20.40 -17.68
C MET A 331 -7.68 19.60 -18.64
N PRO A 332 -8.95 19.98 -18.86
CA PRO A 332 -9.79 19.31 -19.83
C PRO A 332 -9.07 19.16 -21.20
N PRO A 333 -9.16 17.99 -21.86
CA PRO A 333 -10.03 16.87 -21.54
C PRO A 333 -9.47 15.84 -20.54
N VAL A 334 -8.20 15.95 -20.11
CA VAL A 334 -7.55 14.96 -19.22
C VAL A 334 -6.65 15.64 -18.19
N SER A 335 -6.88 15.35 -16.91
CA SER A 335 -6.08 15.86 -15.81
C SER A 335 -4.80 15.04 -15.59
N HIS A 336 -3.78 15.62 -14.95
CA HIS A 336 -2.53 14.92 -14.68
C HIS A 336 -1.79 15.50 -13.47
N PHE A 337 -0.72 14.84 -13.01
CA PHE A 337 0.25 15.44 -12.11
C PHE A 337 1.37 16.11 -12.90
N SER A 338 1.56 17.42 -12.73
CA SER A 338 2.70 18.08 -13.35
C SER A 338 4.01 17.48 -12.83
N GLY A 339 4.90 17.12 -13.75
CA GLY A 339 6.16 16.47 -13.42
C GLY A 339 6.11 14.95 -13.46
N ASN A 340 4.91 14.36 -13.45
CA ASN A 340 4.63 12.93 -13.60
C ASN A 340 5.33 12.02 -12.58
N PHE A 341 5.42 12.45 -11.32
CA PHE A 341 5.75 11.57 -10.19
C PHE A 341 4.49 11.37 -9.35
N TRP A 342 4.17 10.13 -8.99
CA TRP A 342 2.96 9.83 -8.23
C TRP A 342 2.99 8.45 -7.57
N TYR A 343 2.20 8.31 -6.51
CA TYR A 343 1.68 7.02 -6.08
C TYR A 343 0.30 6.78 -6.69
N ALA A 344 -0.06 5.53 -6.96
CA ALA A 344 -1.44 5.17 -7.29
C ALA A 344 -1.78 3.73 -6.86
N ALA A 345 -3.05 3.51 -6.52
CA ALA A 345 -3.58 2.18 -6.28
C ALA A 345 -3.63 1.38 -7.60
N THR A 346 -3.18 0.14 -7.58
CA THR A 346 -3.31 -0.78 -8.74
C THR A 346 -4.77 -0.97 -9.17
N GLY A 347 -5.71 -0.96 -8.22
CA GLY A 347 -7.16 -0.95 -8.51
C GLY A 347 -7.61 0.27 -9.31
N TYR A 348 -7.07 1.45 -9.01
CA TYR A 348 -7.31 2.64 -9.81
C TYR A 348 -6.66 2.54 -11.20
N ILE A 349 -5.41 2.09 -11.28
CA ILE A 349 -4.69 1.92 -12.55
C ILE A 349 -5.46 1.01 -13.51
N ARG A 350 -6.09 -0.07 -13.01
CA ARG A 350 -6.95 -0.95 -13.82
C ARG A 350 -8.21 -0.28 -14.40
N SER A 351 -8.62 0.87 -13.86
CA SER A 351 -9.76 1.66 -14.35
C SER A 351 -9.38 2.74 -15.35
N LEU A 352 -8.08 2.92 -15.63
CA LEU A 352 -7.57 3.82 -16.66
C LEU A 352 -7.87 3.25 -18.05
N ALA A 353 -7.72 4.10 -19.09
CA ALA A 353 -7.76 3.61 -20.47
C ALA A 353 -6.60 2.63 -20.71
N ASP A 354 -6.79 1.65 -21.60
CA ASP A 354 -5.67 0.80 -22.04
C ASP A 354 -4.54 1.68 -22.57
N PHE A 355 -3.32 1.48 -22.05
CA PHE A 355 -2.24 2.42 -22.33
C PHE A 355 -1.84 2.42 -23.80
N ARG A 356 -1.88 1.27 -24.49
CA ARG A 356 -1.52 1.20 -25.92
C ARG A 356 -2.52 1.97 -26.77
N GLU A 357 -3.79 1.71 -26.55
CA GLU A 357 -4.87 2.41 -27.26
C GLU A 357 -4.84 3.92 -26.98
N TYR A 358 -4.63 4.29 -25.71
CA TYR A 358 -4.51 5.69 -25.31
C TYR A 358 -3.30 6.39 -25.93
N TYR A 359 -2.16 5.69 -26.04
CA TYR A 359 -0.93 6.24 -26.59
C TYR A 359 -1.00 6.48 -28.11
N GLU A 360 -1.78 5.67 -28.83
CA GLU A 360 -2.01 5.86 -30.27
C GLU A 360 -2.88 7.10 -30.57
N SER A 361 -3.82 7.41 -29.68
CA SER A 361 -4.71 8.57 -29.80
C SER A 361 -4.87 9.30 -28.45
N PRO A 362 -3.83 10.04 -28.00
CA PRO A 362 -3.86 10.71 -26.71
C PRO A 362 -4.91 11.82 -26.75
N ARG A 363 -5.79 11.87 -25.74
CA ARG A 363 -6.88 12.87 -25.67
C ARG A 363 -6.36 14.31 -25.61
N TYR A 364 -5.11 14.52 -25.20
CA TYR A 364 -4.46 15.83 -25.22
C TYR A 364 -3.63 15.98 -26.50
N HIS A 365 -4.15 16.74 -27.46
CA HIS A 365 -3.49 16.98 -28.74
C HIS A 365 -2.69 18.30 -28.70
N ILE A 366 -1.39 18.20 -28.94
CA ILE A 366 -0.57 19.33 -29.39
C ILE A 366 -0.43 19.21 -30.91
N GLY A 367 -0.26 20.32 -31.62
CA GLY A 367 -0.03 20.35 -33.08
C GLY A 367 1.23 19.62 -33.58
N ASP A 368 1.91 18.88 -32.69
CA ASP A 368 3.03 17.98 -32.97
C ASP A 368 2.73 16.60 -32.37
N SER A 369 2.67 15.59 -33.25
CA SER A 369 2.32 14.21 -32.89
C SER A 369 3.34 13.55 -31.97
N ILE A 370 4.62 13.91 -32.06
CA ILE A 370 5.68 13.39 -31.19
C ILE A 370 5.50 13.91 -29.77
N ASN A 371 5.27 15.22 -29.63
CA ASN A 371 4.99 15.85 -28.34
C ASN A 371 3.66 15.40 -27.75
N ALA A 372 2.63 15.16 -28.57
CA ALA A 372 1.36 14.60 -28.10
C ALA A 372 1.56 13.20 -27.48
N ARG A 373 2.39 12.34 -28.09
CA ARG A 373 2.73 11.02 -27.56
C ARG A 373 3.51 11.08 -26.25
N ARG A 374 4.55 11.92 -26.19
CA ARG A 374 5.33 12.16 -24.95
C ARG A 374 4.41 12.59 -23.79
N LEU A 375 3.50 13.52 -24.06
CA LEU A 375 2.51 13.96 -23.08
C LEU A 375 1.46 12.90 -22.78
N GLY A 376 1.19 11.97 -23.70
CA GLY A 376 0.35 10.81 -23.45
C GLY A 376 0.80 10.05 -22.18
N CYS A 377 2.11 9.86 -22.00
CA CYS A 377 2.65 9.24 -20.78
C CYS A 377 2.35 10.04 -19.51
N GLU A 378 2.41 11.37 -19.57
CA GLU A 378 2.12 12.25 -18.42
C GLU A 378 0.64 12.26 -18.05
N PHE A 379 -0.25 12.18 -19.04
CA PHE A 379 -1.69 12.35 -18.86
C PHE A 379 -2.44 11.03 -18.65
N TRP A 380 -1.81 9.87 -18.90
CA TRP A 380 -2.46 8.57 -18.77
C TRP A 380 -3.09 8.35 -17.39
N ILE A 381 -2.45 8.85 -16.32
CA ILE A 381 -2.94 8.73 -14.94
C ILE A 381 -4.31 9.39 -14.70
N GLY A 382 -4.78 10.29 -15.58
CA GLY A 382 -6.11 10.88 -15.53
C GLY A 382 -7.06 10.40 -16.63
N SER A 383 -6.70 9.36 -17.38
CA SER A 383 -7.46 8.89 -18.56
C SER A 383 -8.72 8.08 -18.24
N GLY A 384 -8.91 7.69 -16.97
CA GLY A 384 -10.03 6.85 -16.52
C GLY A 384 -11.41 7.44 -16.82
N GLY A 385 -12.42 6.56 -16.88
CA GLY A 385 -13.81 6.95 -17.18
C GLY A 385 -14.52 7.69 -16.03
N ARG A 386 -13.99 7.59 -14.81
CA ARG A 386 -14.48 8.33 -13.63
C ARG A 386 -13.45 9.35 -13.18
N ARG A 387 -13.91 10.42 -12.52
CA ARG A 387 -13.02 11.39 -11.87
C ARG A 387 -12.27 10.69 -10.71
N PRO A 388 -10.93 10.78 -10.64
CA PRO A 388 -10.18 10.17 -9.54
C PRO A 388 -10.27 11.00 -8.26
N ASN A 389 -10.26 10.31 -7.12
CA ASN A 389 -10.03 10.91 -5.81
C ASN A 389 -8.51 11.09 -5.60
N VAL A 390 -8.03 12.33 -5.72
CA VAL A 390 -6.60 12.64 -5.77
C VAL A 390 -6.16 13.47 -4.59
N LEU A 391 -5.06 13.08 -3.94
CA LEU A 391 -4.34 13.93 -3.00
C LEU A 391 -3.24 14.70 -3.73
N SER A 392 -3.34 16.02 -3.70
CA SER A 392 -2.34 16.93 -4.27
C SER A 392 -1.57 17.60 -3.14
N LEU A 393 -0.32 17.18 -2.93
CA LEU A 393 0.42 17.44 -1.68
C LEU A 393 0.83 18.89 -1.46
N VAL A 394 1.28 19.59 -2.52
CA VAL A 394 1.84 20.95 -2.38
C VAL A 394 0.84 22.00 -2.85
N CYS A 395 0.21 21.77 -3.99
CA CYS A 395 -0.75 22.70 -4.55
C CYS A 395 -1.66 21.99 -5.56
N ARG A 396 -2.66 22.68 -6.10
CA ARG A 396 -3.52 22.18 -7.18
C ARG A 396 -3.71 23.30 -8.21
N ASN A 397 -3.67 22.96 -9.49
CA ASN A 397 -3.89 23.91 -10.59
C ASN A 397 -2.88 25.07 -10.66
N VAL A 398 -1.65 24.87 -10.18
CA VAL A 398 -0.58 25.88 -10.24
C VAL A 398 0.38 25.61 -11.41
N ASP A 399 0.87 26.65 -12.07
CA ASP A 399 1.85 26.51 -13.14
C ASP A 399 3.29 26.37 -12.65
N PHE A 400 3.62 25.14 -12.25
CA PHE A 400 4.97 24.74 -11.83
C PHE A 400 6.02 24.83 -12.94
N CYS A 401 5.58 24.89 -14.20
CA CYS A 401 6.47 24.96 -15.34
C CYS A 401 7.04 26.37 -15.56
N GLN A 402 6.45 27.40 -14.94
CA GLN A 402 6.89 28.78 -15.11
C GLN A 402 7.93 29.17 -14.04
N ASP A 403 8.99 29.83 -14.49
CA ASP A 403 10.07 30.31 -13.62
C ASP A 403 9.58 31.27 -12.53
N ALA A 404 8.53 32.05 -12.83
CA ALA A 404 7.90 32.99 -11.92
C ALA A 404 7.49 32.33 -10.58
N TYR A 405 6.93 31.12 -10.63
CA TYR A 405 6.55 30.37 -9.43
C TYR A 405 7.75 30.06 -8.53
N TRP A 406 8.88 29.72 -9.14
CA TRP A 406 10.09 29.33 -8.41
C TRP A 406 10.89 30.52 -7.90
N HIS A 407 10.78 31.68 -8.56
CA HIS A 407 11.41 32.92 -8.12
C HIS A 407 10.67 33.50 -6.91
N SER A 408 9.34 33.51 -6.89
CA SER A 408 8.55 34.00 -5.75
C SER A 408 8.73 33.12 -4.51
N ASN A 409 8.85 31.81 -4.69
CA ASN A 409 9.04 30.86 -3.59
C ASN A 409 10.52 30.62 -3.22
N ALA A 410 11.49 31.31 -3.83
CA ALA A 410 12.89 31.27 -3.41
C ALA A 410 13.21 32.25 -2.26
N MET A 411 12.31 33.18 -1.97
CA MET A 411 12.46 34.22 -0.94
C MET A 411 11.66 33.95 0.36
N ALA A 412 11.03 32.77 0.45
CA ALA A 412 10.38 32.23 1.63
C ALA A 412 11.07 30.91 1.99
#